data_AF-A0A954GSI4-F1
#
_entry.id   AF-A0A954GSI4-F1
#
_cell.length_a   1.000
_cell.length_b   1.000
_cell.length_c   1.000
_cell.angle_alpha   90.00
_cell.angle_beta   90.00
_cell.angle_gamma   90.00
#
_symmetry.space_group_name_H-M   'P 1'
#
loop_
_entity.id
_entity.type
_entity.pdbx_description
1 polymer ?
#
loop_
_entity_poly.entity_id
_entity_poly.type
_entity_poly.pdbx_seq_one_letter_code
_entity_poly.pdbx_strand_id
1 'polypeptide(L)'
;AAAYHGAAMLCYVTPKEHLGLPKKDDVKQGCVAYKIAAHAADVALGIPGSRDRDDELTKARAALNWEKHFELSFDPDIARAYHDEDLDVDTDFCAMCGHDWCSVRISKEIVEFASGKADGYQWDRAKVTAALTDEQKAILEQRGVLSPDEIHRLAAKTQKAVGAGKGAKASCHSDVADSDVAKTLQVVELADLSSP
;
A
#
# COMPACT_ATOMS: atom_id res chain seq x y z
N ALA A 1 -3.68 -19.06 -11.84
CA ALA A 1 -5.07 -19.57 -11.70
C ALA A 1 -5.09 -20.96 -11.08
N ALA A 2 -4.45 -21.99 -11.67
CA ALA A 2 -4.54 -23.37 -11.17
C ALA A 2 -4.16 -23.56 -9.69
N ALA A 3 -3.03 -23.00 -9.21
CA ALA A 3 -2.62 -23.15 -7.80
C ALA A 3 -3.61 -22.53 -6.81
N TYR A 4 -4.10 -21.31 -7.08
CA TYR A 4 -5.14 -20.67 -6.27
C TYR A 4 -6.45 -21.49 -6.23
N HIS A 5 -6.74 -22.28 -7.26
CA HIS A 5 -7.89 -23.19 -7.29
C HIS A 5 -7.59 -24.59 -6.73
N GLY A 6 -6.46 -24.79 -6.04
CA GLY A 6 -6.13 -26.02 -5.33
C GLY A 6 -5.22 -26.99 -6.08
N ALA A 7 -4.54 -26.57 -7.16
CA ALA A 7 -3.49 -27.39 -7.75
C ALA A 7 -2.31 -27.49 -6.77
N ALA A 8 -2.04 -28.70 -6.28
CA ALA A 8 -1.00 -28.96 -5.30
C ALA A 8 0.43 -28.91 -5.86
N MET A 9 0.59 -28.94 -7.18
CA MET A 9 1.90 -28.88 -7.84
C MET A 9 1.79 -28.13 -9.16
N LEU A 10 2.77 -27.26 -9.42
CA LEU A 10 2.93 -26.55 -10.69
C LEU A 10 4.21 -27.05 -11.39
N CYS A 11 4.06 -27.73 -12.53
CA CYS A 11 5.20 -28.01 -13.39
C CYS A 11 5.61 -26.71 -14.09
N TYR A 12 6.86 -26.30 -13.89
CA TYR A 12 7.38 -25.08 -14.49
C TYR A 12 7.50 -25.17 -16.01
N VAL A 13 7.43 -24.00 -16.65
CA VAL A 13 7.62 -23.82 -18.09
C VAL A 13 8.77 -22.84 -18.28
N THR A 14 9.77 -23.22 -19.07
CA THR A 14 10.94 -22.37 -19.34
C THR A 14 10.66 -21.39 -20.48
N PRO A 15 11.42 -20.28 -20.61
CA PRO A 15 11.31 -19.39 -21.77
C PRO A 15 11.55 -20.10 -23.12
N LYS A 16 12.22 -21.24 -23.11
CA LYS A 16 12.54 -22.06 -24.28
C LYS A 16 11.46 -23.06 -24.67
N GLU A 17 10.34 -23.11 -23.95
CA GLU A 17 9.24 -24.02 -24.24
C GLU A 17 8.75 -23.89 -25.68
N HIS A 18 8.52 -25.03 -26.34
CA HIS A 18 8.18 -25.14 -27.78
C HIS A 18 9.24 -24.61 -28.76
N LEU A 19 10.42 -24.16 -28.29
CA LEU A 19 11.49 -23.59 -29.11
C LEU A 19 12.82 -24.35 -29.05
N GLY A 20 13.01 -25.25 -28.07
CA GLY A 20 14.19 -26.12 -27.97
C GLY A 20 14.54 -26.49 -26.54
N LEU A 21 15.72 -27.07 -26.35
CA LEU A 21 16.20 -27.46 -25.02
C LEU A 21 16.66 -26.23 -24.21
N PRO A 22 16.29 -26.11 -22.92
CA PRO A 22 16.68 -25.00 -22.08
C PRO A 22 18.16 -25.09 -21.67
N LYS A 23 18.80 -23.93 -21.51
CA LYS A 23 20.11 -23.78 -20.87
C LYS A 23 19.95 -23.50 -19.37
N LYS A 24 21.07 -23.43 -18.65
CA LYS A 24 21.11 -23.17 -17.20
C LYS A 24 20.27 -21.94 -16.80
N ASP A 25 20.37 -20.84 -17.55
CA ASP A 25 19.64 -19.61 -17.23
C ASP A 25 18.13 -19.74 -17.49
N ASP A 26 17.74 -20.38 -18.61
CA ASP A 26 16.33 -20.65 -18.91
C ASP A 26 15.65 -21.49 -17.80
N VAL A 27 16.40 -22.45 -17.23
CA VAL A 27 15.95 -23.25 -16.08
C VAL A 27 15.80 -22.36 -14.84
N LYS A 28 16.80 -21.53 -14.51
CA LYS A 28 16.75 -20.61 -13.36
C LYS A 28 15.54 -19.69 -13.45
N GLN A 29 15.33 -19.04 -14.59
CA GLN A 29 14.20 -18.14 -14.84
C GLN A 29 12.85 -18.84 -14.68
N GLY A 30 12.70 -20.04 -15.25
CA GLY A 30 11.49 -20.84 -15.09
C GLY A 30 11.22 -21.21 -13.62
N CYS A 31 12.26 -21.61 -12.88
CA CYS A 31 12.14 -21.93 -11.46
C CYS A 31 11.73 -20.71 -10.62
N VAL A 32 12.35 -19.55 -10.84
CA VAL A 32 12.01 -18.31 -10.12
C VAL A 32 10.59 -17.86 -10.44
N ALA A 33 10.18 -17.89 -11.72
CA ALA A 33 8.83 -17.53 -12.14
C ALA A 33 7.77 -18.41 -11.45
N TYR A 34 8.02 -19.71 -11.35
CA TYR A 34 7.08 -20.63 -10.71
C TYR A 34 7.12 -20.58 -9.19
N LYS A 35 8.26 -20.23 -8.56
CA LYS A 35 8.30 -19.89 -7.13
C LYS A 35 7.44 -18.67 -6.82
N ILE A 36 7.51 -17.63 -7.64
CA ILE A 36 6.64 -16.44 -7.52
C ILE A 36 5.17 -16.84 -7.68
N ALA A 37 4.84 -17.63 -8.70
CA ALA A 37 3.47 -18.06 -8.96
C ALA A 37 2.88 -18.94 -7.83
N ALA A 38 3.69 -19.83 -7.26
CA ALA A 38 3.30 -20.66 -6.12
C ALA A 38 3.09 -19.78 -4.88
N HIS A 39 4.06 -18.95 -4.53
CA HIS A 39 3.98 -18.03 -3.39
C HIS A 39 2.77 -17.09 -3.46
N ALA A 40 2.51 -16.51 -4.65
CA ALA A 40 1.34 -15.67 -4.85
C ALA A 40 0.02 -16.43 -4.64
N ALA A 41 -0.03 -17.72 -4.99
CA ALA A 41 -1.18 -18.57 -4.71
C ALA A 41 -1.30 -18.90 -3.22
N ASP A 42 -0.18 -19.17 -2.52
CA ASP A 42 -0.16 -19.45 -1.08
C ASP A 42 -0.69 -18.25 -0.27
N VAL A 43 -0.24 -17.04 -0.62
CA VAL A 43 -0.74 -15.78 -0.05
C VAL A 43 -2.22 -15.58 -0.35
N ALA A 44 -2.66 -15.81 -1.58
CA ALA A 44 -4.07 -15.65 -1.96
C ALA A 44 -4.99 -16.68 -1.28
N LEU A 45 -4.49 -17.89 -1.01
CA LEU A 45 -5.18 -18.92 -0.26
C LEU A 45 -5.20 -18.66 1.25
N GLY A 46 -4.45 -17.67 1.73
CA GLY A 46 -4.34 -17.36 3.15
C GLY A 46 -3.63 -18.45 3.95
N ILE A 47 -2.65 -19.15 3.35
CA ILE A 47 -1.86 -20.16 4.06
C ILE A 47 -1.09 -19.45 5.20
N PRO A 48 -1.19 -19.91 6.46
CA PRO A 48 -0.49 -19.29 7.59
C PRO A 48 1.02 -19.14 7.33
N GLY A 49 1.57 -17.97 7.64
CA GLY A 49 2.98 -17.64 7.44
C GLY A 49 3.42 -17.38 5.99
N SER A 50 2.55 -17.59 5.00
CA SER A 50 2.90 -17.36 3.59
C SER A 50 3.26 -15.91 3.28
N ARG A 51 2.68 -14.96 4.04
CA ARG A 51 2.88 -13.52 3.84
C ARG A 51 4.08 -12.95 4.62
N ASP A 52 4.61 -13.68 5.59
CA ASP A 52 5.65 -13.16 6.51
C ASP A 52 6.86 -12.63 5.74
N ARG A 53 7.27 -13.35 4.69
CA ARG A 53 8.38 -12.93 3.83
C ARG A 53 8.09 -11.62 3.10
N ASP A 54 6.88 -11.42 2.59
CA ASP A 54 6.46 -10.18 1.91
C ASP A 54 6.44 -9.01 2.87
N ASP A 55 5.95 -9.23 4.09
CA ASP A 55 5.89 -8.20 5.12
C ASP A 55 7.31 -7.82 5.59
N GLU A 56 8.22 -8.78 5.79
CA GLU A 56 9.63 -8.52 6.10
C GLU A 56 10.37 -7.82 4.93
N LEU A 57 10.13 -8.25 3.69
CA LEU A 57 10.68 -7.59 2.51
C LEU A 57 10.16 -6.15 2.40
N THR A 58 8.90 -5.92 2.73
CA THR A 58 8.27 -4.59 2.72
C THR A 58 8.83 -3.70 3.82
N LYS A 59 9.07 -4.24 5.02
CA LYS A 59 9.77 -3.51 6.10
C LYS A 59 11.18 -3.14 5.68
N ALA A 60 11.94 -4.04 5.04
CA ALA A 60 13.27 -3.76 4.51
C ALA A 60 13.23 -2.63 3.46
N ARG A 61 12.27 -2.66 2.53
CA ARG A 61 12.06 -1.58 1.55
C ARG A 61 11.74 -0.24 2.21
N ALA A 62 10.83 -0.23 3.18
CA ALA A 62 10.45 0.98 3.90
C ALA A 62 11.62 1.56 4.73
N ALA A 63 12.49 0.70 5.25
CA ALA A 63 13.70 1.10 5.97
C ALA A 63 14.85 1.52 5.03
N LEU A 64 14.71 1.30 3.72
CA LEU A 64 15.78 1.48 2.71
C LEU A 64 17.02 0.64 3.04
N ASN A 65 16.81 -0.57 3.57
CA ASN A 65 17.85 -1.54 3.87
C ASN A 65 18.03 -2.47 2.66
N TRP A 66 18.95 -2.11 1.75
CA TRP A 66 19.20 -2.82 0.50
C TRP A 66 19.68 -4.25 0.70
N GLU A 67 20.66 -4.46 1.58
CA GLU A 67 21.15 -5.80 1.93
C GLU A 67 20.00 -6.73 2.33
N LYS A 68 19.14 -6.27 3.24
CA LYS A 68 18.00 -7.08 3.68
C LYS A 68 16.96 -7.28 2.57
N HIS A 69 16.75 -6.28 1.72
CA HIS A 69 15.87 -6.38 0.56
C HIS A 69 16.35 -7.47 -0.41
N PHE A 70 17.65 -7.51 -0.72
CA PHE A 70 18.22 -8.51 -1.61
C PHE A 70 18.18 -9.91 -1.01
N GLU A 71 18.57 -10.07 0.25
CA GLU A 71 18.51 -11.35 0.98
C GLU A 71 17.12 -11.98 0.93
N LEU A 72 16.07 -11.15 1.09
CA LEU A 72 14.69 -11.60 1.13
C LEU A 72 14.09 -11.77 -0.27
N SER A 73 14.75 -11.36 -1.35
CA SER A 73 14.24 -11.52 -2.72
C SER A 73 14.23 -12.98 -3.19
N PHE A 74 13.59 -13.28 -4.33
CA PHE A 74 13.58 -14.65 -4.86
C PHE A 74 14.88 -15.01 -5.60
N ASP A 75 15.63 -13.98 -6.00
CA ASP A 75 16.90 -14.09 -6.72
C ASP A 75 17.81 -12.93 -6.29
N PRO A 76 18.53 -13.08 -5.16
CA PRO A 76 19.35 -12.01 -4.59
C PRO A 76 20.42 -11.50 -5.56
N ASP A 77 20.99 -12.37 -6.38
CA ASP A 77 22.03 -12.03 -7.35
C ASP A 77 21.49 -11.07 -8.42
N ILE A 78 20.31 -11.37 -9.00
CA ILE A 78 19.70 -10.50 -10.00
C ILE A 78 19.21 -9.19 -9.37
N ALA A 79 18.59 -9.27 -8.18
CA ALA A 79 18.08 -8.08 -7.50
C ALA A 79 19.19 -7.06 -7.21
N ARG A 80 20.35 -7.53 -6.74
CA ARG A 80 21.53 -6.69 -6.54
C ARG A 80 22.11 -6.19 -7.86
N ALA A 81 22.29 -7.07 -8.84
CA ALA A 81 22.85 -6.67 -10.13
C ALA A 81 22.06 -5.55 -10.81
N TYR A 82 20.72 -5.56 -10.70
CA TYR A 82 19.86 -4.52 -11.26
C TYR A 82 19.87 -3.22 -10.46
N HIS A 83 20.08 -3.28 -9.13
CA HIS A 83 20.25 -2.08 -8.33
C HIS A 83 21.60 -1.40 -8.63
N ASP A 84 22.67 -2.20 -8.66
CA ASP A 84 24.05 -1.73 -8.81
C ASP A 84 24.39 -1.35 -10.26
N GLU A 85 23.50 -1.64 -11.24
CA GLU A 85 23.67 -1.22 -12.64
C GLU A 85 23.65 0.32 -12.78
N ASP A 86 22.84 1.00 -11.96
CA ASP A 86 22.63 2.45 -12.04
C ASP A 86 23.25 3.23 -10.86
N LEU A 87 23.66 2.56 -9.78
CA LEU A 87 24.20 3.17 -8.57
C LEU A 87 25.48 2.45 -8.11
N ASP A 88 26.58 3.21 -7.99
CA ASP A 88 27.87 2.68 -7.52
C ASP A 88 27.92 2.46 -6.00
N VAL A 89 26.94 3.00 -5.26
CA VAL A 89 26.88 2.98 -3.79
C VAL A 89 25.45 2.84 -3.30
N ASP A 90 25.27 2.16 -2.19
CA ASP A 90 24.00 2.09 -1.48
C ASP A 90 23.62 3.47 -0.92
N THR A 91 22.44 3.96 -1.28
CA THR A 91 21.91 5.26 -0.82
C THR A 91 20.55 5.07 -0.14
N ASP A 92 19.96 6.11 0.42
CA ASP A 92 18.58 6.08 0.93
C ASP A 92 17.53 6.33 -0.16
N PHE A 93 17.87 6.03 -1.42
CA PHE A 93 16.98 6.09 -2.59
C PHE A 93 17.46 5.11 -3.68
N CYS A 94 16.72 4.98 -4.77
CA CYS A 94 17.16 4.24 -5.96
C CYS A 94 17.20 5.18 -7.18
N ALA A 95 17.88 4.73 -8.24
CA ALA A 95 18.02 5.48 -9.49
C ALA A 95 16.68 5.87 -10.15
N MET A 96 15.61 5.11 -9.90
CA MET A 96 14.31 5.34 -10.55
C MET A 96 13.70 6.72 -10.27
N CYS A 97 13.79 7.21 -9.03
CA CYS A 97 13.25 8.52 -8.65
C CYS A 97 14.33 9.53 -8.22
N GLY A 98 15.52 9.05 -7.89
CA GLY A 98 16.58 9.85 -7.29
C GLY A 98 16.25 10.30 -5.87
N HIS A 99 17.18 11.07 -5.30
CA HIS A 99 17.11 11.55 -3.92
C HIS A 99 15.84 12.36 -3.64
N ASP A 100 15.60 13.43 -4.41
CA ASP A 100 14.59 14.44 -4.06
C ASP A 100 13.14 13.97 -4.24
N TRP A 101 12.90 12.89 -5.01
CA TRP A 101 11.55 12.45 -5.39
C TRP A 101 11.22 11.02 -4.94
N CYS A 102 12.10 10.38 -4.14
CA CYS A 102 11.82 9.06 -3.59
C CYS A 102 10.65 9.11 -2.60
N SER A 103 9.51 8.54 -2.98
CA SER A 103 8.29 8.52 -2.15
C SER A 103 8.49 7.83 -0.81
N VAL A 104 9.28 6.75 -0.76
CA VAL A 104 9.55 5.99 0.48
C VAL A 104 10.42 6.81 1.43
N ARG A 105 11.48 7.45 0.93
CA ARG A 105 12.36 8.34 1.71
C ARG A 105 11.57 9.53 2.26
N ILE A 106 10.82 10.22 1.40
CA ILE A 106 9.97 11.35 1.79
C ILE A 106 8.92 10.90 2.83
N SER A 107 8.31 9.72 2.67
CA SER A 107 7.34 9.22 3.64
C SER A 107 7.97 8.97 5.01
N LYS A 108 9.20 8.43 5.04
CA LYS A 108 9.98 8.25 6.28
C LYS A 108 10.28 9.59 6.95
N GLU A 109 10.78 10.57 6.19
CA GLU A 109 11.03 11.93 6.68
C GLU A 109 9.75 12.61 7.18
N ILE A 110 8.62 12.44 6.48
CA ILE A 110 7.33 12.96 6.91
C ILE A 110 6.87 12.27 8.20
N VAL A 111 7.05 10.97 8.39
CA VAL A 111 6.68 10.32 9.66
C VAL A 111 7.52 10.86 10.82
N GLU A 112 8.81 11.13 10.58
CA GLU A 112 9.70 11.78 11.55
C GLU A 112 9.24 13.21 11.86
N PHE A 113 8.90 13.99 10.83
CA PHE A 113 8.45 15.39 10.93
C PHE A 113 7.01 15.57 11.46
N ALA A 114 6.05 14.88 10.84
CA ALA A 114 4.60 14.92 11.06
C ALA A 114 4.12 14.03 12.22
N SER A 115 5.01 13.49 13.03
CA SER A 115 4.66 13.01 14.37
C SER A 115 3.96 14.07 15.24
N GLY A 116 3.85 15.32 14.74
CA GLY A 116 3.19 16.42 15.44
C GLY A 116 3.95 16.79 16.71
N LYS A 117 5.21 16.35 16.83
CA LYS A 117 6.08 16.60 17.98
C LYS A 117 6.98 17.81 17.79
N ALA A 118 7.01 18.39 16.59
CA ALA A 118 7.67 19.67 16.38
C ALA A 118 6.94 20.75 17.19
N ASP A 119 7.66 21.40 18.11
CA ASP A 119 7.12 22.49 18.92
C ASP A 119 6.53 23.58 18.01
N GLY A 120 5.24 23.87 18.20
CA GLY A 120 4.50 24.91 17.45
C GLY A 120 3.66 24.43 16.26
N TYR A 121 3.79 23.18 15.80
CA TYR A 121 3.01 22.63 14.67
C TYR A 121 2.05 21.49 15.06
N GLN A 122 1.88 21.25 16.36
CA GLN A 122 1.00 20.20 16.87
C GLN A 122 -0.46 20.55 16.58
N TRP A 123 -1.18 19.67 15.90
CA TRP A 123 -2.62 19.85 15.72
C TRP A 123 -3.36 19.40 16.99
N ASP A 124 -3.92 20.38 17.70
CA ASP A 124 -4.81 20.15 18.83
C ASP A 124 -6.14 19.47 18.40
N ARG A 125 -7.06 19.28 19.35
CA ARG A 125 -8.45 18.87 19.05
C ARG A 125 -9.12 19.76 18.00
N ALA A 126 -10.09 19.20 17.29
CA ALA A 126 -10.97 19.96 16.41
C ALA A 126 -11.59 21.16 17.15
N LYS A 127 -11.35 22.38 16.65
CA LYS A 127 -11.90 23.65 17.16
C LYS A 127 -12.86 24.23 16.13
N VAL A 128 -13.92 24.89 16.59
CA VAL A 128 -14.81 25.68 15.72
C VAL A 128 -14.02 26.91 15.25
N THR A 129 -13.89 27.09 13.94
CA THR A 129 -13.17 28.23 13.35
C THR A 129 -13.95 29.53 13.53
N ALA A 130 -13.26 30.67 13.47
CA ALA A 130 -13.90 31.98 13.50
C ALA A 130 -14.93 32.14 12.36
N ALA A 131 -15.90 33.02 12.57
CA ALA A 131 -16.87 33.38 11.53
C ALA A 131 -16.16 34.02 10.33
N LEU A 132 -16.71 33.82 9.13
CA LEU A 132 -16.17 34.37 7.88
C LEU A 132 -16.14 35.90 7.92
N THR A 133 -15.06 36.49 7.42
CA THR A 133 -14.97 37.94 7.15
C THR A 133 -15.88 38.34 5.99
N ASP A 134 -16.19 39.62 5.86
CA ASP A 134 -17.07 40.09 4.79
C ASP A 134 -16.43 39.93 3.40
N GLU A 135 -15.11 40.04 3.30
CA GLU A 135 -14.35 39.71 2.09
C GLU A 135 -14.46 38.22 1.74
N GLN A 136 -14.38 37.33 2.74
CA GLN A 136 -14.55 35.90 2.53
C GLN A 136 -15.98 35.54 2.11
N LYS A 137 -17.00 36.23 2.64
CA LYS A 137 -18.39 36.09 2.19
C LYS A 137 -18.56 36.53 0.73
N ALA A 138 -17.98 37.67 0.34
CA ALA A 138 -18.02 38.16 -1.03
C ALA A 138 -17.36 37.19 -2.02
N ILE A 139 -16.27 36.54 -1.64
CA ILE A 139 -15.64 35.47 -2.44
C ILE A 139 -16.61 34.30 -2.65
N LEU A 140 -17.35 33.89 -1.61
CA LEU A 140 -18.35 32.81 -1.73
C LEU A 140 -19.51 33.23 -2.63
N GLU A 141 -20.04 34.44 -2.47
CA GLU A 141 -21.10 35.00 -3.31
C GLU A 141 -20.69 35.06 -4.79
N GLN A 142 -19.46 35.50 -5.08
CA GLN A 142 -18.92 35.57 -6.44
C GLN A 142 -18.70 34.19 -7.06
N ARG A 143 -18.33 33.17 -6.27
CA ARG A 143 -18.21 31.79 -6.75
C ARG A 143 -19.56 31.16 -7.12
N GLY A 144 -20.68 31.83 -6.83
CA GLY A 144 -22.01 31.31 -7.08
C GLY A 144 -22.25 30.07 -6.22
N VAL A 145 -22.23 30.23 -4.89
CA VAL A 145 -22.63 29.13 -4.00
C VAL A 145 -24.12 28.85 -4.16
N LEU A 146 -24.42 27.59 -4.44
CA LEU A 146 -25.77 27.06 -4.26
C LEU A 146 -26.22 27.33 -2.82
N SER A 147 -27.47 27.70 -2.65
CA SER A 147 -28.03 27.89 -1.31
C SER A 147 -27.86 26.61 -0.46
N PRO A 148 -27.76 26.71 0.87
CA PRO A 148 -27.72 25.52 1.74
C PRO A 148 -28.85 24.52 1.39
N ASP A 149 -30.04 25.02 1.05
CA ASP A 149 -31.17 24.20 0.62
C ASP A 149 -30.93 23.46 -0.69
N GLU A 150 -30.30 24.09 -1.69
CA GLU A 150 -29.92 23.44 -2.94
C GLU A 150 -28.79 22.43 -2.75
N ILE A 151 -27.81 22.74 -1.90
CA ILE A 151 -26.74 21.81 -1.50
C ILE A 151 -27.37 20.59 -0.81
N HIS A 152 -28.26 20.79 0.15
CA HIS A 152 -28.96 19.70 0.84
C HIS A 152 -29.84 18.89 -0.11
N ARG A 153 -30.50 19.54 -1.08
CA ARG A 153 -31.31 18.86 -2.10
C ARG A 153 -30.47 17.99 -3.04
N LEU A 154 -29.32 18.50 -3.50
CA LEU A 154 -28.39 17.75 -4.33
C LEU A 154 -27.74 16.61 -3.54
N ALA A 155 -27.31 16.87 -2.31
CA ALA A 155 -26.77 15.85 -1.41
C ALA A 155 -27.81 14.75 -1.12
N ALA A 156 -29.09 15.10 -0.93
CA ALA A 156 -30.17 14.14 -0.75
C ALA A 156 -30.46 13.31 -2.02
N LYS A 157 -30.30 13.89 -3.22
CA LYS A 157 -30.36 13.13 -4.48
C LYS A 157 -29.22 12.11 -4.55
N THR A 158 -28.01 12.51 -4.15
CA THR A 158 -26.86 11.61 -4.07
C THR A 158 -27.08 10.52 -3.03
N GLN A 159 -27.61 10.83 -1.83
CA GLN A 159 -27.99 9.84 -0.80
C GLN A 159 -28.92 8.77 -1.33
N LYS A 160 -29.96 9.15 -2.10
CA LYS A 160 -30.87 8.20 -2.74
C LYS A 160 -30.15 7.31 -3.78
N ALA A 161 -29.20 7.86 -4.53
CA ALA A 161 -28.41 7.12 -5.51
C ALA A 161 -27.41 6.14 -4.87
N VAL A 162 -26.89 6.47 -3.69
CA VAL A 162 -25.98 5.60 -2.91
C VAL A 162 -26.67 4.77 -1.82
N GLY A 163 -28.00 4.67 -1.86
CA GLY A 163 -28.78 3.80 -0.96
C GLY A 163 -28.93 4.28 0.49
N ALA A 164 -28.53 5.51 0.81
CA ALA A 164 -28.67 6.08 2.16
C ALA A 164 -30.08 6.67 2.35
N GLY A 165 -30.82 6.19 3.36
CA GLY A 165 -32.14 6.72 3.72
C GLY A 165 -32.09 8.16 4.24
N LYS A 166 -33.23 8.86 4.22
CA LYS A 166 -33.33 10.26 4.66
C LYS A 166 -32.96 10.36 6.16
N GLY A 167 -31.83 11.00 6.46
CA GLY A 167 -31.28 11.10 7.82
C GLY A 167 -30.34 9.95 8.23
N ALA A 168 -30.05 8.99 7.34
CA ALA A 168 -29.06 7.95 7.54
C ALA A 168 -27.74 8.32 6.85
N LYS A 169 -26.61 8.03 7.50
CA LYS A 169 -25.27 8.15 6.90
C LYS A 169 -25.16 7.12 5.77
N ALA A 170 -24.61 7.51 4.63
CA ALA A 170 -24.21 6.54 3.62
C ALA A 170 -23.11 5.66 4.21
N SER A 171 -23.20 4.34 4.03
CA SER A 171 -22.18 3.42 4.54
C SER A 171 -20.85 3.72 3.85
N CYS A 172 -19.93 4.37 4.55
CA CYS A 172 -18.53 4.44 4.13
C CYS A 172 -17.82 3.15 4.57
N HIS A 173 -16.73 2.79 3.88
CA HIS A 173 -15.89 1.65 4.29
C HIS A 173 -15.38 1.76 5.74
N SER A 174 -15.24 2.98 6.27
CA SER A 174 -14.87 3.25 7.66
C SER A 174 -15.98 2.99 8.68
N ASP A 175 -17.24 2.90 8.24
CA ASP A 175 -18.40 2.77 9.14
C ASP A 175 -18.78 1.30 9.40
N VAL A 176 -18.23 0.38 8.60
CA VAL A 176 -18.41 -1.07 8.73
C VAL A 176 -17.30 -1.72 9.57
N ALA A 177 -16.27 -0.97 9.95
CA ALA A 177 -15.21 -1.39 10.85
C ALA A 177 -15.17 -0.43 12.04
N ASP A 178 -15.63 -0.89 13.20
CA ASP A 178 -15.46 -0.16 14.46
C ASP A 178 -13.97 0.13 14.69
N SER A 179 -13.60 1.34 15.13
CA SER A 179 -12.18 1.73 15.18
C SER A 179 -11.36 0.88 16.17
N ASP A 180 -12.00 0.38 17.22
CA ASP A 180 -11.36 -0.50 18.18
C ASP A 180 -11.32 -1.94 17.63
N VAL A 181 -12.34 -2.37 16.87
CA VAL A 181 -12.29 -3.62 16.10
C VAL A 181 -11.22 -3.57 15.01
N ALA A 182 -11.02 -2.44 14.32
CA ALA A 182 -10.01 -2.28 13.27
C ALA A 182 -8.59 -2.30 13.84
N LYS A 183 -8.38 -1.66 15.00
CA LYS A 183 -7.12 -1.75 15.76
C LYS A 183 -6.91 -3.16 16.32
N THR A 184 -7.96 -3.79 16.82
CA THR A 184 -7.91 -5.15 17.35
C THR A 184 -7.64 -6.15 16.23
N LEU A 185 -8.22 -6.01 15.05
CA LEU A 185 -7.91 -6.84 13.88
C LEU A 185 -6.48 -6.59 13.40
N GLN A 186 -6.02 -5.34 13.33
CA GLN A 186 -4.61 -5.07 13.04
C GLN A 186 -3.67 -5.73 14.04
N VAL A 187 -3.99 -5.73 15.33
CA VAL A 187 -3.12 -6.30 16.38
C VAL A 187 -3.27 -7.82 16.48
N VAL A 188 -4.48 -8.36 16.41
CA VAL A 188 -4.79 -9.79 16.54
C VAL A 188 -4.40 -10.54 15.28
N GLU A 189 -4.67 -10.00 14.09
CA GLU A 189 -4.28 -10.64 12.82
C GLU A 189 -2.76 -10.54 12.59
N LEU A 190 -2.06 -9.54 13.15
CA LEU A 190 -0.59 -9.51 13.21
C LEU A 190 0.00 -10.37 14.34
N ALA A 191 -0.72 -10.59 15.44
CA ALA A 191 -0.25 -11.41 16.57
C ALA A 191 -0.49 -12.92 16.34
N ASP A 192 -1.57 -13.30 15.65
CA ASP A 192 -1.87 -14.71 15.34
C ASP A 192 -0.96 -15.27 14.23
N LEU A 193 -0.27 -14.39 13.48
CA LEU A 193 0.84 -14.75 12.59
C LEU A 193 2.18 -15.00 13.33
N SER A 194 2.21 -14.82 14.66
CA SER A 194 3.40 -15.01 15.49
C SER A 194 3.27 -16.09 16.57
N SER A 195 2.17 -16.84 16.58
CA SER A 195 2.06 -18.05 17.41
C SER A 195 2.54 -19.29 16.62
N PRO A 196 3.31 -20.19 17.26
CA PRO A 196 4.09 -21.25 16.61
C PRO A 196 3.27 -22.36 15.94
#